data_AF-A0AAV4EK26-F1
#
_entry.id   AF-A0AAV4EK26-F1
#
_cell.length_a   1.000
_cell.length_b   1.000
_cell.length_c   1.000
_cell.angle_alpha   90.00
_cell.angle_beta   90.00
_cell.angle_gamma   90.00
#
_symmetry.space_group_name_H-M   'P 1'
#
loop_
_entity.id
_entity.type
_entity.pdbx_description
1 polymer ?
#
loop_
_entity_poly.entity_id
_entity_poly.type
_entity_poly.pdbx_seq_one_letter_code
_entity_poly.pdbx_strand_id
1 'polypeptide(L)'
;MAASLWWDDGETSQHGVQENKKEDLLVFGYACKLFRDDERANAIDKGKLLIPWMGDEKLMIDRYDGRGHLFDLAHHDADNIRDKGQPTLTEEDEAVEKACDEERYLELHTDVREAEMYEGISNYFQR
;
A
#
# COMPACT_ATOMS: atom_id res chain seq x y z
N MET A 1 5.39 -5.62 -14.78
CA MET A 1 4.28 -5.26 -13.87
C MET A 1 4.92 -4.87 -12.54
N ALA A 2 5.63 -3.75 -12.49
CA ALA A 2 5.11 -2.44 -12.07
C ALA A 2 5.02 -2.34 -10.53
N ALA A 3 6.17 -2.09 -9.89
CA ALA A 3 6.26 -1.66 -8.49
C ALA A 3 7.55 -0.85 -8.27
N SER A 4 7.89 0.07 -9.17
CA SER A 4 9.11 0.89 -9.04
C SER A 4 8.93 2.36 -9.46
N LEU A 5 7.69 2.83 -9.62
CA LEU A 5 7.40 4.25 -9.81
C LEU A 5 6.87 4.78 -8.50
N TRP A 6 7.75 5.04 -7.53
CA TRP A 6 7.60 6.02 -6.45
C TRP A 6 9.04 6.31 -6.00
N TRP A 7 9.36 7.58 -5.75
CA TRP A 7 10.69 8.20 -5.69
C TRP A 7 11.28 8.58 -7.06
N ASP A 8 10.84 9.71 -7.61
CA ASP A 8 11.64 10.50 -8.56
C ASP A 8 11.55 11.96 -8.11
N ASP A 9 12.46 12.35 -7.21
CA ASP A 9 12.81 13.75 -7.00
C ASP A 9 14.09 13.99 -7.78
N GLY A 10 13.97 14.85 -8.79
CA GLY A 10 15.04 15.15 -9.72
C GLY A 10 16.21 15.84 -9.04
N GLU A 11 17.42 15.42 -9.43
CA GLU A 11 18.55 16.31 -9.62
C GLU A 11 19.53 15.65 -10.61
N THR A 12 19.60 16.23 -11.81
CA THR A 12 20.61 15.85 -12.81
C THR A 12 22.00 16.23 -12.33
N SER A 13 22.90 15.25 -12.20
CA SER A 13 24.33 15.49 -12.30
C SER A 13 25.07 14.27 -12.86
N GLN A 14 26.06 14.58 -13.69
CA GLN A 14 26.58 13.73 -14.74
C GLN A 14 27.60 12.68 -14.27
N HIS A 15 27.77 11.67 -15.13
CA HIS A 15 28.95 10.81 -15.30
C HIS A 15 29.18 9.66 -14.31
N GLY A 16 28.70 8.50 -14.75
CA GLY A 16 29.31 7.20 -14.47
C GLY A 16 28.37 6.12 -14.97
N VAL A 17 28.58 5.61 -16.19
CA VAL A 17 27.97 4.34 -16.60
C VAL A 17 28.59 3.26 -15.71
N GLN A 18 28.06 3.10 -14.50
CA GLN A 18 28.30 1.91 -13.72
C GLN A 18 27.55 0.82 -14.48
N GLU A 19 28.30 -0.06 -15.13
CA GLU A 19 27.79 -1.36 -15.53
C GLU A 19 27.00 -1.90 -14.35
N ASN A 20 25.70 -2.05 -14.56
CA ASN A 20 24.77 -2.58 -13.59
C ASN A 20 25.14 -4.06 -13.45
N LYS A 21 26.22 -4.34 -12.70
CA LYS A 21 26.66 -5.67 -12.30
C LYS A 21 25.49 -6.22 -11.50
N LYS A 22 24.65 -6.98 -12.18
CA LYS A 22 23.64 -7.81 -11.53
C LYS A 22 24.42 -8.74 -10.63
N GLU A 23 24.47 -8.40 -9.35
CA GLU A 23 25.12 -9.25 -8.37
C GLU A 23 24.29 -10.54 -8.29
N ASP A 24 24.95 -11.68 -8.51
CA ASP A 24 24.30 -12.97 -8.43
C ASP A 24 24.00 -13.29 -6.96
N LEU A 25 22.71 -13.37 -6.60
CA LEU A 25 22.27 -13.78 -5.26
C LEU A 25 22.35 -15.31 -5.15
N LEU A 26 23.37 -15.83 -4.46
CA LEU A 26 23.42 -17.24 -4.10
C LEU A 26 22.57 -17.50 -2.86
N VAL A 27 21.46 -18.20 -3.05
CA VAL A 27 20.56 -18.63 -1.96
C VAL A 27 20.83 -20.10 -1.65
N PHE A 28 21.27 -20.39 -0.44
CA PHE A 28 21.44 -21.75 0.06
C PHE A 28 20.45 -22.03 1.18
N GLY A 29 19.74 -23.15 1.10
CA GLY A 29 18.83 -23.63 2.14
C GLY A 29 19.43 -24.81 2.90
N TYR A 30 19.11 -24.92 4.19
CA TYR A 30 19.39 -26.10 5.00
C TYR A 30 18.09 -26.85 5.28
N ALA A 31 18.19 -28.17 5.48
CA ALA A 31 17.04 -28.97 5.88
C ALA A 31 16.57 -28.53 7.28
N CYS A 32 15.30 -28.11 7.40
CA CYS A 32 14.66 -27.88 8.69
C CYS A 32 13.89 -29.14 9.12
N LYS A 33 14.03 -29.55 10.38
CA LYS A 33 13.27 -30.65 10.93
C LYS A 33 11.97 -30.10 11.53
N LEU A 34 10.87 -30.33 10.84
CA LEU A 34 9.55 -29.99 11.36
C LEU A 34 9.11 -31.08 12.34
N PHE A 35 8.70 -30.66 13.53
CA PHE A 35 8.08 -31.53 14.51
C PHE A 35 6.59 -31.25 14.52
N ARG A 36 5.79 -32.31 14.50
CA ARG A 36 4.35 -32.18 14.60
C ARG A 36 3.97 -31.85 16.04
N ASP A 37 3.43 -30.66 16.22
CA ASP A 37 2.91 -30.15 17.49
C ASP A 37 1.50 -29.62 17.22
N ASP A 38 0.53 -30.53 17.28
CA ASP A 38 -0.87 -30.23 16.96
C ASP A 38 -1.49 -29.27 18.00
N GLU A 39 -1.00 -29.28 19.24
CA GLU A 39 -1.47 -28.34 20.28
C GLU A 39 -1.03 -26.92 19.98
N ARG A 40 0.25 -26.73 19.62
CA ARG A 40 0.79 -25.43 19.21
C ARG A 40 0.15 -24.94 17.92
N ALA A 41 -0.04 -25.81 16.94
CA ALA A 41 -0.75 -25.47 15.71
C ALA A 41 -2.17 -24.96 16.01
N ASN A 42 -2.95 -25.70 16.80
CA ASN A 42 -4.27 -25.27 17.23
C ASN A 42 -4.26 -23.97 18.05
N ALA A 43 -3.22 -23.71 18.84
CA ALA A 43 -3.09 -22.46 19.59
C ALA A 43 -2.83 -21.25 18.69
N ILE A 44 -1.99 -21.43 17.66
CA ILE A 44 -1.72 -20.40 16.64
C ILE A 44 -2.99 -20.13 15.82
N ASP A 45 -3.66 -21.17 15.35
CA ASP A 45 -4.89 -21.04 14.55
C ASP A 45 -6.02 -20.35 15.31
N LYS A 46 -6.08 -20.56 16.63
CA LYS A 46 -7.02 -19.85 17.53
C LYS A 46 -6.61 -18.41 17.85
N GLY A 47 -5.51 -17.92 17.27
CA GLY A 47 -5.02 -16.55 17.49
C GLY A 47 -4.47 -16.29 18.90
N LYS A 48 -4.14 -17.32 19.70
CA LYS A 48 -3.73 -17.16 21.10
C LYS A 48 -2.42 -16.38 21.29
N LEU A 49 -1.60 -16.29 20.24
CA LEU A 49 -0.34 -15.56 20.27
C LEU A 49 -0.50 -14.08 19.90
N LEU A 50 -1.67 -13.71 19.37
CA LEU A 50 -1.96 -12.33 19.02
C LEU A 50 -2.27 -11.51 20.26
N ILE A 51 -1.94 -10.23 20.20
CA ILE A 51 -2.23 -9.24 21.23
C ILE A 51 -3.07 -8.10 20.65
N PRO A 52 -3.97 -7.46 21.42
CA PRO A 52 -4.68 -6.28 20.97
C PRO A 52 -3.70 -5.14 20.69
N TRP A 53 -3.82 -4.51 19.52
CA TRP A 53 -3.03 -3.32 19.21
C TRP A 53 -3.74 -2.08 19.72
N MET A 54 -3.01 -1.21 20.43
CA MET A 54 -3.56 0.03 21.01
C MET A 54 -4.78 -0.16 21.94
N GLY A 55 -4.98 -1.37 22.47
CA GLY A 55 -6.13 -1.71 23.31
C GLY A 55 -7.42 -2.04 22.54
N ASP A 56 -7.39 -2.09 21.20
CA ASP A 56 -8.53 -2.51 20.38
C ASP A 56 -8.53 -4.02 20.15
N GLU A 57 -9.51 -4.73 20.72
CA GLU A 57 -9.67 -6.18 20.57
C GLU A 57 -10.09 -6.61 19.15
N LYS A 58 -10.58 -5.68 18.32
CA LYS A 58 -10.90 -5.97 16.92
C LYS A 58 -9.65 -6.02 16.05
N LEU A 59 -8.54 -5.44 16.50
CA LEU A 59 -7.31 -5.31 15.76
C LEU A 59 -6.17 -6.02 16.48
N MET A 60 -6.06 -7.32 16.17
CA MET A 60 -5.09 -8.21 16.79
C MET A 60 -3.81 -8.27 15.95
N ILE A 61 -2.64 -8.17 16.59
CA ILE A 61 -1.32 -8.21 15.94
C ILE A 61 -0.43 -9.29 16.55
N ASP A 62 0.59 -9.74 15.82
CA ASP A 62 1.59 -10.63 16.38
C ASP A 62 2.38 -9.92 17.50
N ARG A 63 2.83 -10.69 18.51
CA ARG A 63 3.62 -10.15 19.63
C ARG A 63 4.92 -9.49 19.20
N TYR A 64 5.51 -9.95 18.09
CA TYR A 64 6.74 -9.41 17.51
C TYR A 64 6.47 -8.58 16.25
N ASP A 65 5.22 -8.19 16.01
CA ASP A 65 4.86 -7.25 14.95
C ASP A 65 5.46 -5.87 15.24
N GLY A 66 6.12 -5.27 14.24
CA GLY A 66 6.80 -3.99 14.38
C GLY A 66 5.86 -2.84 14.81
N ARG A 67 4.56 -2.93 14.49
CA ARG A 67 3.55 -1.95 14.93
C ARG A 67 3.41 -1.90 16.44
N GLY A 68 3.73 -2.99 17.15
CA GLY A 68 3.73 -3.04 18.61
C GLY A 68 4.72 -2.07 19.26
N HIS A 69 5.72 -1.57 18.52
CA HIS A 69 6.64 -0.52 18.98
C HIS A 69 6.07 0.90 18.86
N LEU A 70 4.96 1.07 18.14
CA LEU A 70 4.31 2.36 17.93
C LEU A 70 3.10 2.45 18.86
N PHE A 71 3.27 3.16 19.97
CA PHE A 71 2.27 3.31 21.04
C PHE A 71 1.49 4.63 20.99
N ASP A 72 1.87 5.54 20.10
CA ASP A 72 1.17 6.81 19.88
C ASP A 72 1.21 7.14 18.39
N LEU A 73 0.02 7.22 17.78
CA LEU A 73 -0.16 7.57 16.38
C LEU A 73 -0.52 9.04 16.20
N ALA A 74 -0.85 9.79 17.26
CA ALA A 74 -1.35 11.16 17.16
C ALA A 74 -0.37 12.09 16.44
N HIS A 75 0.94 11.79 16.50
CA HIS A 75 1.96 12.55 15.79
C HIS A 75 1.96 12.32 14.27
N HIS A 76 1.43 11.20 13.81
CA HIS A 76 1.44 10.76 12.42
C HIS A 76 0.04 10.67 11.79
N ASP A 77 -0.99 10.92 12.60
CA ASP A 77 -2.36 10.96 12.15
C ASP A 77 -2.57 12.17 11.23
N ALA A 78 -3.09 11.91 10.04
CA ALA A 78 -3.28 12.92 8.98
C ALA A 78 -4.16 14.07 9.47
N ASP A 79 -5.15 13.78 10.33
CA ASP A 79 -6.04 14.79 10.89
C ASP A 79 -5.29 15.70 11.88
N ASN A 80 -4.41 15.13 12.71
CA ASN A 80 -3.54 15.91 13.60
C ASN A 80 -2.47 16.70 12.84
N ILE A 81 -2.03 16.24 11.68
CA ILE A 81 -1.09 16.96 10.80
C ILE A 81 -1.79 18.13 10.12
N ARG A 82 -3.03 17.94 9.64
CA ARG A 82 -3.86 19.02 9.07
C ARG A 82 -4.14 20.12 10.09
N ASP A 83 -4.45 19.76 11.33
CA ASP A 83 -4.80 20.72 12.39
C ASP A 83 -3.58 21.51 12.91
N LYS A 84 -2.35 21.04 12.65
CA LYS A 84 -1.08 21.74 12.99
C LYS A 84 -0.70 22.86 12.02
N GLY A 85 -1.68 23.47 11.35
CA GLY A 85 -1.48 24.68 10.56
C GLY A 85 -1.06 24.43 9.11
N GLN A 86 -1.39 23.28 8.54
CA GLN A 86 -1.39 23.20 7.07
C GLN A 86 -2.45 24.16 6.52
N PRO A 87 -2.15 24.91 5.45
CA PRO A 87 -3.14 25.79 4.83
C PRO A 87 -4.38 24.95 4.47
N THR A 88 -5.56 25.39 4.91
CA THR A 88 -6.81 24.92 4.31
C THR A 88 -6.73 25.21 2.82
N LEU A 89 -6.97 24.21 1.98
CA LEU A 89 -6.98 24.38 0.53
C LEU A 89 -7.94 25.51 0.16
N THR A 90 -7.58 26.29 -0.85
CA THR A 90 -8.53 27.26 -1.42
C THR A 90 -9.64 26.50 -2.14
N GLU A 91 -10.80 27.14 -2.37
CA GLU A 91 -11.89 26.51 -3.15
C GLU A 91 -11.42 26.07 -4.54
N GLU A 92 -10.48 26.80 -5.14
CA GLU A 92 -9.85 26.44 -6.41
C GLU A 92 -9.01 25.17 -6.28
N ASP A 93 -8.16 25.08 -5.25
CA ASP A 93 -7.34 23.89 -5.02
C ASP A 93 -8.21 22.66 -4.68
N GLU A 94 -9.30 22.83 -3.91
CA GLU A 94 -10.22 21.74 -3.59
C GLU A 94 -10.91 21.19 -4.84
N ALA A 95 -11.28 22.08 -5.77
CA ALA A 95 -11.86 21.67 -7.05
C ALA A 95 -10.85 20.89 -7.90
N VAL A 96 -9.57 21.29 -7.90
CA VAL A 96 -8.50 20.59 -8.62
C VAL A 96 -8.24 19.21 -8.00
N GLU A 97 -8.06 19.13 -6.68
CA GLU A 97 -7.84 17.85 -5.99
C GLU A 97 -9.01 16.89 -6.20
N LYS A 98 -10.25 17.39 -6.18
CA LYS A 98 -11.42 16.56 -6.44
C LYS A 98 -11.42 15.98 -7.86
N ALA A 99 -11.08 16.79 -8.88
CA ALA A 99 -10.98 16.30 -10.26
C ALA A 99 -9.85 15.25 -10.39
N CYS A 100 -8.71 15.48 -9.74
CA CYS A 100 -7.60 14.52 -9.70
C CYS A 100 -8.01 13.19 -9.01
N ASP A 101 -8.77 13.27 -7.93
CA ASP A 101 -9.26 12.10 -7.21
C ASP A 101 -10.27 11.30 -8.03
N GLU A 102 -11.18 11.97 -8.73
CA GLU A 102 -12.13 11.32 -9.64
C GLU A 102 -11.41 10.51 -10.72
N GLU A 103 -10.37 11.07 -11.34
CA GLU A 103 -9.52 10.36 -12.32
C GLU A 103 -8.71 9.22 -11.68
N ARG A 104 -8.12 9.46 -10.51
CA ARG A 104 -7.28 8.49 -9.79
C ARG A 104 -8.06 7.24 -9.35
N TYR A 105 -9.31 7.40 -8.95
CA TYR A 105 -10.17 6.31 -8.48
C TYR A 105 -11.22 5.85 -9.51
N LEU A 106 -11.13 6.31 -10.77
CA LEU A 106 -12.09 6.02 -11.82
C LEU A 106 -12.35 4.51 -11.99
N GLU A 107 -11.28 3.72 -12.09
CA GLU A 107 -11.34 2.27 -12.29
C GLU A 107 -11.88 1.49 -11.07
N LEU A 108 -11.81 2.07 -9.87
CA LEU A 108 -12.39 1.47 -8.68
C LEU A 108 -13.92 1.53 -8.71
N HIS A 109 -14.47 2.55 -9.35
CA HIS A 109 -15.90 2.83 -9.39
C HIS A 109 -16.55 2.45 -10.72
N THR A 110 -15.76 2.35 -11.79
CA THR A 110 -16.24 2.10 -13.16
C THR A 110 -15.37 1.05 -13.84
N ASP A 111 -15.98 0.00 -14.40
CA ASP A 111 -15.25 -0.91 -15.31
C ASP A 111 -15.10 -0.23 -16.68
N VAL A 112 -13.99 0.50 -16.82
CA VAL A 112 -13.69 1.32 -18.01
C VAL A 112 -13.66 0.46 -19.29
N ARG A 113 -13.20 -0.79 -19.21
CA ARG A 113 -13.11 -1.69 -20.38
C ARG A 113 -14.49 -2.11 -20.86
N GLU A 114 -15.39 -2.38 -19.93
CA GLU A 114 -16.77 -2.71 -20.25
C GLU A 114 -17.51 -1.49 -20.85
N ALA A 115 -17.31 -0.30 -20.28
CA ALA A 115 -17.86 0.95 -20.81
C ALA A 115 -17.36 1.26 -22.24
N GLU A 116 -16.06 1.12 -22.50
CA GLU A 116 -15.47 1.29 -23.84
C GLU A 116 -16.03 0.30 -24.86
N MET A 117 -16.27 -0.95 -24.45
CA MET A 117 -16.88 -1.97 -25.31
C MET A 117 -18.33 -1.58 -25.68
N TYR A 118 -19.14 -1.13 -24.72
CA TYR A 118 -20.51 -0.69 -25.01
C TYR A 118 -20.56 0.56 -25.88
N GLU A 119 -19.66 1.53 -25.66
CA GLU A 119 -19.56 2.72 -26.51
C GLU A 119 -19.12 2.36 -27.93
N GLY A 120 -18.12 1.49 -28.08
CA GLY A 120 -17.65 1.02 -29.38
C GLY A 120 -18.74 0.29 -30.17
N ILE A 121 -19.54 -0.54 -29.48
CA ILE A 121 -20.69 -1.23 -30.06
C ILE A 121 -21.78 -0.23 -30.46
N SER A 122 -22.13 0.73 -29.59
CA SER A 122 -23.14 1.75 -29.87
C SER A 122 -22.76 2.60 -31.08
N ASN A 123 -21.51 3.07 -31.14
CA ASN A 123 -20.99 3.87 -32.24
C ASN A 123 -20.92 3.09 -33.57
N TYR A 124 -20.66 1.78 -33.51
CA TYR A 124 -20.70 0.91 -34.69
C TYR A 124 -22.12 0.78 -35.25
N PHE A 125 -23.14 0.73 -34.38
CA PHE A 125 -24.54 0.63 -34.79
C PHE A 125 -25.18 1.96 -35.25
N GLN A 126 -24.52 3.10 -35.04
CA GLN A 126 -24.97 4.43 -35.48
C GLN A 126 -24.35 4.89 -36.81
N ARG A 127 -23.46 4.10 -37.42
CA ARG A 127 -22.94 4.29 -38.79
C ARG A 127 -23.68 3.41 -39.79
#